data_AF-A0A0M1JFD3-F1
#
_entry.id   AF-A0A0M1JFD3-F1
#
_cell.length_a   1.000
_cell.length_b   1.000
_cell.length_c   1.000
_cell.angle_alpha   90.00
_cell.angle_beta   90.00
_cell.angle_gamma   90.00
#
_symmetry.space_group_name_H-M   'P 1'
#
loop_
_entity.id
_entity.type
_entity.pdbx_description
1 polymer ?
#
loop_
_entity_poly.entity_id
_entity_poly.type
_entity_poly.pdbx_seq_one_letter_code
_entity_poly.pdbx_strand_id
1 'polypeptide(L)'
;MVNMRNFKDWTLAELDKTFRLEVLDSSPILEHWITAQADISDLEHQVLRSCQKTLHTHVYDWNETELAYNFIGPVMAFANFNTKQFNFFAERAFSGKVDDIEMGGRPDGMIASGFRVPEQPYFCFQEYKKEKDPDGDPAAQALAAMLVAQELNQHQFPMYGCYIKGEIWHFMTLQKRAYCISDGYIATRDDLFKIFRILKTLKQLIIEFVKL
;
A
#
# COMPACT_ATOMS: atom_id res chain seq x y z
N MET A 1 -2.98 -28.45 -14.04
CA MET A 1 -2.61 -27.03 -13.86
C MET A 1 -3.37 -26.55 -12.64
N VAL A 2 -2.68 -26.24 -11.54
CA VAL A 2 -3.32 -25.53 -10.42
C VAL A 2 -3.64 -24.13 -10.96
N ASN A 3 -4.92 -23.78 -11.02
CA ASN A 3 -5.34 -22.49 -11.55
C ASN A 3 -5.00 -21.43 -10.49
N MET A 4 -4.03 -20.57 -10.76
CA MET A 4 -3.64 -19.48 -9.87
C MET A 4 -4.78 -18.46 -9.81
N ARG A 5 -5.25 -18.11 -8.61
CA ARG A 5 -6.31 -17.11 -8.43
C ARG A 5 -5.72 -15.70 -8.42
N ASN A 6 -6.32 -14.78 -9.19
CA ASN A 6 -5.80 -13.42 -9.28
C ASN A 6 -6.15 -12.62 -8.01
N PHE A 7 -5.27 -11.70 -7.59
CA PHE A 7 -5.55 -10.76 -6.49
C PHE A 7 -6.87 -10.00 -6.66
N LYS A 8 -7.19 -9.59 -7.89
CA LYS A 8 -8.44 -8.87 -8.20
C LYS A 8 -9.71 -9.69 -8.06
N ASP A 9 -9.59 -11.01 -8.05
CA ASP A 9 -10.74 -11.91 -7.99
C ASP A 9 -11.13 -12.24 -6.54
N TRP A 10 -10.51 -11.62 -5.54
CA TRP A 10 -10.80 -11.82 -4.11
C TRP A 10 -11.66 -10.71 -3.55
N THR A 11 -12.54 -11.08 -2.63
CA THR A 11 -13.23 -10.17 -1.70
C THR A 11 -12.68 -10.34 -0.28
N LEU A 12 -12.84 -9.34 0.59
CA LEU A 12 -12.41 -9.45 1.99
C LEU A 12 -13.06 -10.66 2.68
N ALA A 13 -14.37 -10.86 2.50
CA ALA A 13 -15.10 -11.96 3.12
C ALA A 13 -14.57 -13.35 2.69
N GLU A 14 -14.15 -13.48 1.43
CA GLU A 14 -13.52 -14.72 0.96
C GLU A 14 -12.13 -14.93 1.54
N LEU A 15 -11.31 -13.88 1.63
CA LEU A 15 -9.98 -13.95 2.24
C LEU A 15 -10.09 -14.33 3.73
N ASP A 16 -10.99 -13.68 4.46
CA ASP A 16 -11.25 -13.93 5.87
C ASP A 16 -11.62 -15.40 6.10
N LYS A 17 -12.58 -15.90 5.33
CA LYS A 17 -13.04 -17.29 5.44
C LYS A 17 -11.97 -18.29 5.01
N THR A 18 -11.29 -18.04 3.90
CA THR A 18 -10.34 -18.98 3.29
C THR A 18 -9.09 -19.12 4.15
N PHE A 19 -8.54 -17.99 4.60
CA PHE A 19 -7.27 -17.95 5.33
C PHE A 19 -7.46 -17.85 6.85
N ARG A 20 -8.71 -17.91 7.32
CA ARG A 20 -9.08 -17.79 8.74
C ARG A 20 -8.49 -16.53 9.35
N LEU A 21 -8.73 -15.40 8.68
CA LEU A 21 -8.21 -14.11 9.11
C LEU A 21 -9.05 -13.56 10.26
N GLU A 22 -8.36 -12.89 11.17
CA GLU A 22 -8.94 -12.11 12.25
C GLU A 22 -8.90 -10.63 11.83
N VAL A 23 -10.07 -9.99 11.82
CA VAL A 23 -10.18 -8.55 11.59
C VAL A 23 -10.08 -7.87 12.94
N LEU A 24 -9.09 -6.99 13.10
CA LEU A 24 -8.88 -6.22 14.31
C LEU A 24 -9.19 -4.75 14.04
N ASP A 25 -9.91 -4.09 14.96
CA ASP A 25 -10.19 -2.66 14.88
C ASP A 25 -8.89 -1.82 14.92
N SER A 26 -7.89 -2.29 15.69
CA SER A 26 -6.56 -1.67 15.77
C SER A 26 -5.53 -2.67 16.30
N SER A 27 -4.24 -2.36 16.10
CA SER A 27 -3.11 -3.11 16.68
C SER A 27 -1.97 -2.16 17.05
N PRO A 28 -1.09 -2.53 18.00
CA PRO A 28 0.08 -1.72 18.33
C PRO A 28 1.00 -1.42 17.13
N ILE A 29 1.04 -2.31 16.13
CA ILE A 29 1.84 -2.13 14.91
C ILE A 29 1.23 -1.04 14.04
N LEU A 30 -0.09 -1.09 13.81
CA LEU A 30 -0.80 -0.07 13.05
C LEU A 30 -0.69 1.29 13.74
N GLU A 31 -1.01 1.36 15.04
CA GLU A 31 -0.97 2.60 15.82
C GLU A 31 0.42 3.23 15.82
N HIS A 32 1.46 2.43 16.06
CA HIS A 32 2.83 2.93 16.00
C HIS A 32 3.14 3.53 14.63
N TRP A 33 2.81 2.81 13.54
CA TRP A 33 3.08 3.28 12.20
C TRP A 33 2.33 4.57 11.84
N ILE A 34 1.04 4.67 12.19
CA ILE A 34 0.21 5.82 11.77
C ILE A 34 0.36 7.06 12.65
N THR A 35 0.88 6.90 13.88
CA THR A 35 1.03 8.00 14.84
C THR A 35 2.47 8.46 15.07
N ALA A 36 3.46 7.67 14.61
CA ALA A 36 4.87 8.03 14.70
C ALA A 36 5.16 9.38 14.05
N GLN A 37 6.08 10.12 14.66
CA GLN A 37 6.48 11.43 14.19
C GLN A 37 7.62 11.29 13.18
N ALA A 38 7.44 11.92 12.02
CA ALA A 38 8.48 12.12 11.04
C ALA A 38 8.49 13.59 10.62
N ASP A 39 9.67 14.19 10.55
CA ASP A 39 9.82 15.58 10.15
C ASP A 39 9.48 15.74 8.67
N ILE A 40 8.75 16.81 8.37
CA ILE A 40 8.49 17.29 7.00
C ILE A 40 9.28 18.58 6.85
N SER A 41 10.25 18.57 5.95
CA SER A 41 11.05 19.76 5.61
C SER A 41 10.21 20.82 4.90
N ASP A 42 10.70 22.06 4.88
CA ASP A 42 10.03 23.16 4.18
C ASP A 42 9.81 22.86 2.68
N LEU A 43 10.77 22.22 2.03
CA LEU A 43 10.67 21.81 0.63
C LEU A 43 9.54 20.78 0.44
N GLU A 44 9.52 19.74 1.28
CA GLU A 44 8.45 18.73 1.24
C GLU A 44 7.08 19.38 1.51
N HIS A 45 7.00 20.31 2.46
CA HIS A 45 5.78 21.07 2.74
C HIS A 45 5.28 21.84 1.51
N GLN A 46 6.15 22.57 0.82
CA GLN A 46 5.80 23.33 -0.39
C GLN A 46 5.29 22.41 -1.50
N VAL A 47 5.96 21.27 -1.71
CA VAL A 47 5.60 20.30 -2.73
C VAL A 47 4.26 19.65 -2.43
N LEU A 48 4.03 19.23 -1.17
CA LEU A 48 2.76 18.64 -0.76
C LEU A 48 1.61 19.63 -0.91
N ARG A 49 1.80 20.91 -0.55
CA ARG A 49 0.80 21.96 -0.79
C ARG A 49 0.49 22.14 -2.28
N SER A 50 1.52 22.08 -3.14
CA SER A 50 1.32 22.12 -4.59
C SER A 50 0.49 20.93 -5.08
N CYS A 51 0.86 19.71 -4.69
CA CYS A 51 0.12 18.48 -5.03
C CYS A 51 -1.33 18.52 -4.53
N GLN A 52 -1.54 18.99 -3.30
CA GLN A 52 -2.86 19.16 -2.70
C GLN A 52 -3.75 20.11 -3.49
N LYS A 53 -3.20 21.27 -3.92
CA LYS A 53 -3.94 22.24 -4.72
C LYS A 53 -4.35 21.65 -6.07
N THR A 54 -3.45 20.90 -6.71
CA THR A 54 -3.75 20.20 -7.97
C THR A 54 -4.85 19.16 -7.75
N LEU A 55 -4.71 18.31 -6.72
CA LEU A 55 -5.72 17.29 -6.40
C LEU A 55 -7.10 17.92 -6.13
N HIS A 56 -7.17 18.96 -5.31
CA HIS A 56 -8.44 19.65 -5.01
C HIS A 56 -9.11 20.19 -6.27
N THR A 57 -8.34 20.60 -7.27
CA THR A 57 -8.88 21.14 -8.52
C THR A 57 -9.43 20.06 -9.44
N HIS A 58 -8.84 18.85 -9.42
CA HIS A 58 -9.03 17.87 -10.49
C HIS A 58 -9.51 16.48 -10.05
N VAL A 59 -9.58 16.17 -8.74
CA VAL A 59 -9.85 14.80 -8.27
C VAL A 59 -11.15 14.18 -8.78
N TYR A 60 -12.16 14.99 -9.10
CA TYR A 60 -13.44 14.51 -9.63
C TYR A 60 -13.49 14.42 -11.16
N ASP A 61 -12.47 14.96 -11.85
CA ASP A 61 -12.38 14.98 -13.31
C ASP A 61 -11.34 13.98 -13.84
N TRP A 62 -10.34 13.63 -13.01
CA TRP A 62 -9.29 12.69 -13.39
C TRP A 62 -9.79 11.25 -13.43
N ASN A 63 -9.37 10.52 -14.47
CA ASN A 63 -9.35 9.06 -14.42
C ASN A 63 -8.20 8.56 -13.53
N GLU A 64 -8.11 7.25 -13.30
CA GLU A 64 -7.13 6.69 -12.36
C GLU A 64 -5.69 6.86 -12.82
N THR A 65 -5.45 6.83 -14.14
CA THR A 65 -4.10 7.07 -14.67
C THR A 65 -3.64 8.49 -14.39
N GLU A 66 -4.54 9.45 -14.50
CA GLU A 66 -4.26 10.87 -14.22
C GLU A 66 -4.07 11.12 -12.72
N LEU A 67 -4.88 10.50 -11.86
CA LEU A 67 -4.71 10.55 -10.41
C LEU A 67 -3.35 9.95 -9.99
N ALA A 68 -2.99 8.80 -10.57
CA ALA A 68 -1.72 8.15 -10.33
C ALA A 68 -0.53 9.03 -10.74
N TYR A 69 -0.54 9.62 -11.94
CA TYR A 69 0.59 10.42 -12.43
C TYR A 69 0.67 11.81 -11.82
N ASN A 70 -0.45 12.48 -11.60
CA ASN A 70 -0.44 13.89 -11.20
C ASN A 70 -0.46 14.10 -9.68
N PHE A 71 -0.79 13.08 -8.90
CA PHE A 71 -0.85 13.18 -7.44
C PHE A 71 -0.11 12.07 -6.70
N ILE A 72 -0.49 10.79 -6.89
CA ILE A 72 0.10 9.68 -6.14
C ILE A 72 1.60 9.56 -6.43
N GLY A 73 1.98 9.58 -7.72
CA GLY A 73 3.37 9.50 -8.18
C GLY A 73 4.27 10.58 -7.56
N PRO A 74 3.90 11.87 -7.63
CA PRO A 74 4.63 12.95 -6.96
C PRO A 74 4.79 12.73 -5.45
N VAL A 75 3.73 12.33 -4.73
CA VAL A 75 3.80 12.05 -3.29
C VAL A 75 4.79 10.91 -3.00
N MET A 76 4.70 9.81 -3.76
CA MET A 76 5.59 8.65 -3.60
C MET A 76 7.04 8.98 -3.97
N ALA A 77 7.26 9.80 -5.00
CA ALA A 77 8.59 10.24 -5.42
C ALA A 77 9.28 11.06 -4.31
N PHE A 78 8.53 11.92 -3.62
CA PHE A 78 9.06 12.72 -2.51
C PHE A 78 9.26 11.92 -1.22
N ALA A 79 8.45 10.88 -0.97
CA ALA A 79 8.73 9.92 0.11
C ALA A 79 10.05 9.16 -0.13
N ASN A 80 10.45 9.07 -1.40
CA ASN A 80 11.78 8.66 -1.87
C ASN A 80 12.19 7.26 -1.38
N PHE A 81 11.44 6.23 -1.78
CA PHE A 81 11.78 4.84 -1.49
C PHE A 81 12.87 4.26 -2.42
N ASN A 82 13.43 5.05 -3.34
CA ASN A 82 14.29 4.58 -4.43
C ASN A 82 15.76 4.48 -3.98
N THR A 83 16.11 3.41 -3.27
CA THR A 83 17.48 3.13 -2.79
C THR A 83 18.12 1.99 -3.59
N LYS A 84 19.36 1.62 -3.24
CA LYS A 84 20.00 0.43 -3.83
C LYS A 84 19.47 -0.88 -3.22
N GLN A 85 18.85 -0.80 -2.05
CA GLN A 85 18.45 -1.95 -1.24
C GLN A 85 16.95 -2.25 -1.34
N PHE A 86 16.13 -1.22 -1.45
CA PHE A 86 14.70 -1.30 -1.73
C PHE A 86 14.27 -0.15 -2.64
N ASN A 87 13.17 -0.35 -3.36
CA ASN A 87 12.67 0.58 -4.36
C ASN A 87 11.14 0.59 -4.37
N PHE A 88 10.54 1.66 -4.92
CA PHE A 88 9.12 1.65 -5.30
C PHE A 88 8.97 1.08 -6.70
N PHE A 89 8.19 0.00 -6.82
CA PHE A 89 7.91 -0.67 -8.08
C PHE A 89 6.44 -0.52 -8.43
N ALA A 90 6.14 0.21 -9.49
CA ALA A 90 4.78 0.33 -10.02
C ALA A 90 4.47 -0.82 -10.99
N GLU A 91 3.23 -1.31 -10.96
CA GLU A 91 2.68 -2.24 -11.95
C GLU A 91 3.59 -3.46 -12.20
N ARG A 92 4.13 -4.07 -11.13
CA ARG A 92 4.94 -5.30 -11.21
C ARG A 92 4.16 -6.50 -10.69
N ALA A 93 4.19 -7.59 -11.44
CA ALA A 93 3.50 -8.81 -11.05
C ALA A 93 4.33 -9.62 -10.05
N PHE A 94 3.65 -10.25 -9.10
CA PHE A 94 4.23 -11.26 -8.22
C PHE A 94 3.17 -12.28 -7.82
N SER A 95 3.62 -13.44 -7.36
CA SER A 95 2.78 -14.57 -6.99
C SER A 95 3.45 -15.43 -5.93
N GLY A 96 2.66 -16.24 -5.25
CA GLY A 96 3.14 -17.21 -4.28
C GLY A 96 1.98 -18.04 -3.74
N LYS A 97 2.31 -18.92 -2.79
CA LYS A 97 1.38 -19.89 -2.25
C LYS A 97 1.04 -19.54 -0.80
N VAL A 98 -0.24 -19.40 -0.48
CA VAL A 98 -0.77 -19.16 0.88
C VAL A 98 -1.68 -20.33 1.23
N ASP A 99 -1.40 -21.07 2.30
CA ASP A 99 -2.16 -22.29 2.69
C ASP A 99 -2.51 -23.21 1.51
N ASP A 100 -1.49 -23.52 0.71
CA ASP A 100 -1.60 -24.34 -0.51
C ASP A 100 -2.34 -23.74 -1.71
N ILE A 101 -2.83 -22.51 -1.60
CA ILE A 101 -3.51 -21.79 -2.69
C ILE A 101 -2.50 -20.90 -3.42
N GLU A 102 -2.33 -21.15 -4.72
CA GLU A 102 -1.54 -20.27 -5.60
C GLU A 102 -2.32 -18.98 -5.87
N MET A 103 -1.73 -17.86 -5.44
CA MET A 103 -2.28 -16.52 -5.59
C MET A 103 -1.26 -15.63 -6.31
N GLY A 104 -1.74 -14.73 -7.15
CA GLY A 104 -0.85 -13.80 -7.82
C GLY A 104 -1.58 -12.65 -8.48
N GLY A 105 -0.85 -11.63 -8.89
CA GLY A 105 -1.44 -10.48 -9.54
C GLY A 105 -0.42 -9.37 -9.73
N ARG A 106 -0.93 -8.19 -10.09
CA ARG A 106 -0.15 -6.99 -10.34
C ARG A 106 -0.80 -5.86 -9.54
N PRO A 107 -0.32 -5.56 -8.32
CA PRO A 107 -0.76 -4.35 -7.63
C PRO A 107 -0.29 -3.11 -8.38
N ASP A 108 -0.94 -1.98 -8.11
CA ASP A 108 -0.56 -0.68 -8.69
C ASP A 108 0.83 -0.25 -8.23
N GLY A 109 1.20 -0.58 -7.00
CA GLY A 109 2.54 -0.35 -6.48
C GLY A 109 2.95 -1.35 -5.39
N MET A 110 4.26 -1.42 -5.18
CA MET A 110 4.84 -2.07 -4.01
C MET A 110 6.16 -1.37 -3.63
N ILE A 111 6.50 -1.40 -2.35
CA ILE A 111 7.89 -1.13 -1.93
C ILE A 111 8.50 -2.49 -1.63
N ALA A 112 9.60 -2.82 -2.30
CA ALA A 112 10.22 -4.13 -2.20
C ALA A 112 11.74 -4.03 -2.21
N SER A 113 12.43 -5.07 -1.73
CA SER A 113 13.86 -5.22 -1.98
C SER A 113 14.16 -5.41 -3.48
N GLY A 114 15.43 -5.27 -3.81
CA GLY A 114 15.92 -5.41 -5.18
C GLY A 114 16.10 -4.05 -5.86
N PHE A 115 16.98 -4.03 -6.86
CA PHE A 115 17.35 -2.80 -7.55
C PHE A 115 16.64 -2.62 -8.89
N ARG A 116 16.56 -3.69 -9.70
CA ARG A 116 15.96 -3.68 -11.05
C ARG A 116 14.60 -4.35 -11.10
N VAL A 117 14.43 -5.38 -10.28
CA VAL A 117 13.22 -6.19 -10.15
C VAL A 117 12.87 -6.27 -8.68
N PRO A 118 11.57 -6.27 -8.32
CA PRO A 118 11.16 -6.51 -6.94
C PRO A 118 11.47 -7.95 -6.55
N GLU A 119 12.00 -8.14 -5.35
CA GLU A 119 12.28 -9.46 -4.77
C GLU A 119 11.36 -9.74 -3.57
N GLN A 120 11.54 -9.00 -2.47
CA GLN A 120 10.76 -9.16 -1.24
C GLN A 120 9.90 -7.91 -0.97
N PRO A 121 8.56 -7.98 -1.15
CA PRO A 121 7.70 -6.82 -0.91
C PRO A 121 7.57 -6.51 0.59
N TYR A 122 7.69 -5.26 0.99
CA TYR A 122 7.44 -4.78 2.36
C TYR A 122 6.09 -4.06 2.49
N PHE A 123 5.62 -3.49 1.38
CA PHE A 123 4.40 -2.71 1.29
C PHE A 123 3.67 -2.99 -0.01
N CYS A 124 2.35 -3.17 0.04
CA CYS A 124 1.48 -3.34 -1.13
C CYS A 124 0.52 -2.16 -1.29
N PHE A 125 0.38 -1.66 -2.51
CA PHE A 125 -0.39 -0.46 -2.81
C PHE A 125 -1.42 -0.74 -3.90
N GLN A 126 -2.68 -0.38 -3.64
CA GLN A 126 -3.79 -0.58 -4.56
C GLN A 126 -4.65 0.69 -4.72
N GLU A 127 -4.86 1.11 -5.96
CA GLU A 127 -5.81 2.16 -6.31
C GLU A 127 -7.14 1.53 -6.72
N TYR A 128 -8.24 2.11 -6.23
CA TYR A 128 -9.58 1.74 -6.69
C TYR A 128 -9.84 2.32 -8.07
N LYS A 129 -10.16 1.44 -9.01
CA LYS A 129 -10.39 1.80 -10.41
C LYS A 129 -11.87 1.75 -10.75
N LYS A 130 -12.62 2.78 -10.38
CA LYS A 130 -14.07 2.83 -10.59
C LYS A 130 -14.46 2.64 -12.06
N GLU A 131 -13.69 3.18 -13.01
CA GLU A 131 -14.03 3.08 -14.43
C GLU A 131 -13.72 1.71 -15.02
N LYS A 132 -12.65 1.06 -14.54
CA LYS A 132 -12.14 -0.21 -15.10
C LYS A 132 -12.65 -1.45 -14.36
N ASP A 133 -12.91 -1.31 -13.06
CA ASP A 133 -13.29 -2.38 -12.15
C ASP A 133 -14.24 -1.83 -11.06
N PRO A 134 -15.47 -1.43 -11.43
CA PRO A 134 -16.42 -0.80 -10.51
C PRO A 134 -16.79 -1.69 -9.32
N ASP A 135 -16.81 -3.00 -9.53
CA ASP A 135 -17.12 -4.00 -8.50
C ASP A 135 -15.87 -4.51 -7.76
N GLY A 136 -14.69 -3.97 -8.09
CA GLY A 136 -13.43 -4.34 -7.48
C GLY A 136 -13.37 -3.96 -6.00
N ASP A 137 -12.79 -4.86 -5.19
CA ASP A 137 -12.51 -4.62 -3.78
C ASP A 137 -11.01 -4.27 -3.61
N PRO A 138 -10.64 -2.98 -3.59
CA PRO A 138 -9.23 -2.57 -3.52
C PRO A 138 -8.58 -2.95 -2.18
N ALA A 139 -9.37 -3.09 -1.12
CA ALA A 139 -8.88 -3.54 0.18
C ALA A 139 -8.56 -5.04 0.12
N ALA A 140 -9.44 -5.85 -0.48
CA ALA A 140 -9.17 -7.27 -0.69
C ALA A 140 -7.98 -7.51 -1.62
N GLN A 141 -7.84 -6.72 -2.69
CA GLN A 141 -6.70 -6.78 -3.60
C GLN A 141 -5.38 -6.49 -2.88
N ALA A 142 -5.35 -5.43 -2.06
CA ALA A 142 -4.19 -5.10 -1.23
C ALA A 142 -3.91 -6.23 -0.22
N LEU A 143 -4.94 -6.75 0.47
CA LEU A 143 -4.78 -7.81 1.47
C LEU A 143 -4.30 -9.14 0.84
N ALA A 144 -4.81 -9.50 -0.34
CA ALA A 144 -4.37 -10.69 -1.09
C ALA A 144 -2.89 -10.57 -1.48
N ALA A 145 -2.46 -9.39 -1.93
CA ALA A 145 -1.07 -9.09 -2.20
C ALA A 145 -0.20 -9.17 -0.92
N MET A 146 -0.69 -8.63 0.20
CA MET A 146 -0.01 -8.68 1.49
C MET A 146 0.15 -10.11 2.02
N LEU A 147 -0.85 -10.99 1.84
CA LEU A 147 -0.77 -12.40 2.22
C LEU A 147 0.36 -13.12 1.47
N VAL A 148 0.43 -12.95 0.15
CA VAL A 148 1.53 -13.52 -0.65
C VAL A 148 2.86 -12.92 -0.24
N ALA A 149 2.94 -11.61 -0.06
CA ALA A 149 4.16 -10.95 0.37
C ALA A 149 4.64 -11.47 1.74
N GLN A 150 3.73 -11.72 2.69
CA GLN A 150 4.09 -12.28 3.99
C GLN A 150 4.76 -13.66 3.87
N GLU A 151 4.27 -14.51 2.97
CA GLU A 151 4.88 -15.82 2.68
C GLU A 151 6.26 -15.68 2.02
N LEU A 152 6.40 -14.76 1.05
CA LEU A 152 7.69 -14.46 0.40
C LEU A 152 8.74 -13.93 1.39
N ASN A 153 8.29 -13.22 2.43
CA ASN A 153 9.11 -12.73 3.53
C ASN A 153 9.25 -13.72 4.69
N GLN A 154 8.72 -14.93 4.58
CA GLN A 154 8.80 -15.96 5.61
C GLN A 154 8.29 -15.48 6.98
N HIS A 155 7.29 -14.59 6.98
CA HIS A 155 6.69 -14.02 8.21
C HIS A 155 7.68 -13.32 9.15
N GLN A 156 8.83 -12.83 8.64
CA GLN A 156 9.88 -12.22 9.47
C GLN A 156 9.46 -10.87 10.09
N PHE A 157 8.54 -10.15 9.45
CA PHE A 157 8.03 -8.85 9.90
C PHE A 157 6.56 -8.68 9.47
N PRO A 158 5.82 -7.72 10.07
CA PRO A 158 4.48 -7.37 9.63
C PRO A 158 4.49 -6.84 8.19
N MET A 159 3.45 -7.17 7.44
CA MET A 159 3.21 -6.61 6.12
C MET A 159 2.43 -5.32 6.23
N TYR A 160 2.83 -4.32 5.46
CA TYR A 160 2.16 -3.03 5.38
C TYR A 160 1.43 -2.92 4.04
N GLY A 161 0.37 -2.12 3.98
CA GLY A 161 -0.34 -1.87 2.75
C GLY A 161 -1.13 -0.58 2.78
N CYS A 162 -1.60 -0.18 1.62
CA CYS A 162 -2.50 0.95 1.47
C CYS A 162 -3.43 0.71 0.29
N TYR A 163 -4.69 1.08 0.45
CA TYR A 163 -5.56 1.27 -0.69
C TYR A 163 -6.11 2.70 -0.75
N ILE A 164 -6.35 3.18 -1.97
CA ILE A 164 -6.86 4.52 -2.23
C ILE A 164 -8.20 4.46 -2.95
N LYS A 165 -9.15 5.29 -2.51
CA LYS A 165 -10.40 5.57 -3.21
C LYS A 165 -10.49 7.07 -3.48
N GLY A 166 -10.09 7.49 -4.68
CA GLY A 166 -9.97 8.91 -5.04
C GLY A 166 -8.95 9.64 -4.16
N GLU A 167 -9.42 10.57 -3.32
CA GLU A 167 -8.57 11.31 -2.37
C GLU A 167 -8.38 10.61 -1.01
N ILE A 168 -9.07 9.50 -0.75
CA ILE A 168 -9.11 8.85 0.57
C ILE A 168 -8.10 7.70 0.60
N TRP A 169 -7.16 7.76 1.54
CA TRP A 169 -6.13 6.75 1.76
C TRP A 169 -6.46 5.94 3.02
N HIS A 170 -6.42 4.61 2.90
CA HIS A 170 -6.58 3.70 4.02
C HIS A 170 -5.33 2.83 4.15
N PHE A 171 -4.74 2.81 5.34
CA PHE A 171 -3.53 2.05 5.63
C PHE A 171 -3.86 0.73 6.29
N MET A 172 -3.12 -0.31 5.92
CA MET A 172 -3.37 -1.69 6.35
C MET A 172 -2.12 -2.29 6.95
N THR A 173 -2.29 -3.12 7.98
CA THR A 173 -1.23 -4.00 8.49
C THR A 173 -1.73 -5.42 8.52
N LEU A 174 -0.86 -6.38 8.18
CA LEU A 174 -1.11 -7.81 8.32
C LEU A 174 0.04 -8.43 9.11
N GLN A 175 -0.28 -9.17 10.15
CA GLN A 175 0.68 -10.00 10.86
C GLN A 175 0.09 -11.37 11.15
N LYS A 176 0.74 -12.41 10.64
CA LYS A 176 0.25 -13.79 10.68
C LYS A 176 -1.13 -13.89 10.03
N ARG A 177 -2.19 -13.93 10.83
CA ARG A 177 -3.59 -14.05 10.38
C ARG A 177 -4.46 -12.89 10.83
N ALA A 178 -3.89 -11.87 11.48
CA ALA A 178 -4.63 -10.70 11.90
C ALA A 178 -4.31 -9.52 11.00
N TYR A 179 -5.33 -8.78 10.57
CA TYR A 179 -5.14 -7.52 9.86
C TYR A 179 -5.98 -6.39 10.44
N CYS A 180 -5.49 -5.17 10.23
CA CYS A 180 -6.17 -3.92 10.60
C CYS A 180 -6.28 -3.03 9.36
N ILE A 181 -7.31 -2.20 9.33
CA ILE A 181 -7.48 -1.12 8.34
C ILE A 181 -7.71 0.17 9.12
N SER A 182 -6.93 1.21 8.83
CA SER A 182 -7.11 2.51 9.44
C SER A 182 -8.38 3.21 8.95
N ASP A 183 -8.80 4.22 9.71
CA ASP A 183 -9.67 5.27 9.19
C ASP A 183 -9.10 5.89 7.89
N GLY A 184 -9.97 6.53 7.11
CA GLY A 184 -9.61 7.18 5.86
C GLY A 184 -8.94 8.54 6.08
N TYR A 185 -7.79 8.75 5.45
CA TYR A 185 -7.08 10.03 5.41
C TYR A 185 -7.38 10.76 4.11
N ILE A 186 -7.87 12.01 4.20
CA ILE A 186 -8.35 12.75 3.03
C ILE A 186 -7.26 13.68 2.52
N ALA A 187 -6.67 13.35 1.36
CA ALA A 187 -5.51 14.05 0.81
C ALA A 187 -5.78 15.51 0.40
N THR A 188 -7.03 15.89 0.13
CA THR A 188 -7.42 17.29 -0.11
C THR A 188 -7.49 18.14 1.16
N ARG A 189 -7.32 17.53 2.35
CA ARG A 189 -7.27 18.17 3.66
C ARG A 189 -5.86 18.09 4.25
N ASP A 190 -5.66 18.66 5.44
CA ASP A 190 -4.36 18.60 6.15
C ASP A 190 -3.91 17.16 6.48
N ASP A 191 -4.77 16.16 6.29
CA ASP A 191 -4.39 14.75 6.38
C ASP A 191 -3.32 14.35 5.34
N LEU A 192 -3.11 15.11 4.25
CA LEU A 192 -1.97 14.87 3.34
C LEU A 192 -0.62 14.87 4.06
N PHE A 193 -0.43 15.75 5.03
CA PHE A 193 0.81 15.76 5.82
C PHE A 193 0.90 14.53 6.72
N LYS A 194 -0.23 14.01 7.22
CA LYS A 194 -0.24 12.75 7.96
C LYS A 194 0.11 11.59 7.02
N ILE A 195 -0.55 11.48 5.86
CA ILE A 195 -0.23 10.49 4.82
C ILE A 195 1.28 10.48 4.53
N PHE A 196 1.87 11.65 4.33
CA PHE A 196 3.30 11.75 4.04
C PHE A 196 4.17 11.31 5.24
N ARG A 197 3.80 11.64 6.48
CA ARG A 197 4.50 11.13 7.68
C ARG A 197 4.40 9.62 7.81
N ILE A 198 3.24 9.04 7.49
CA ILE A 198 3.04 7.58 7.50
C ILE A 198 3.98 6.91 6.49
N LEU A 199 4.14 7.48 5.29
CA LEU A 199 5.11 6.99 4.30
C LEU A 199 6.57 7.14 4.76
N LYS A 200 6.92 8.27 5.41
CA LYS A 200 8.28 8.46 5.96
C LYS A 200 8.58 7.48 7.10
N THR A 201 7.60 7.24 7.98
CA THR A 201 7.70 6.25 9.04
C THR A 201 7.86 4.85 8.46
N LEU A 202 7.08 4.49 7.43
CA LEU A 202 7.23 3.22 6.72
C LEU A 202 8.66 3.03 6.20
N LYS A 203 9.26 4.09 5.64
CA LYS A 203 10.65 4.05 5.17
C LYS A 203 11.63 3.73 6.29
N GLN A 204 11.45 4.32 7.48
CA GLN A 204 12.27 4.04 8.66
C GLN A 204 12.11 2.58 9.12
N LEU A 205 10.87 2.08 9.20
CA LEU A 205 10.59 0.69 9.55
C LEU A 205 11.25 -0.29 8.57
N ILE A 206 11.18 -0.02 7.26
CA ILE A 206 11.84 -0.85 6.25
C ILE A 206 13.35 -0.86 6.46
N ILE A 207 13.97 0.31 6.68
CA ILE A 207 15.41 0.44 6.97
C ILE A 207 15.82 -0.44 8.17
N GLU A 208 15.01 -0.45 9.23
CA GLU A 208 15.22 -1.31 10.39
C GLU A 208 15.12 -2.80 10.05
N PHE A 209 14.13 -3.21 9.24
CA PHE A 209 13.97 -4.61 8.81
C PHE A 209 15.20 -5.09 8.02
N VAL A 210 15.72 -4.24 7.13
CA VAL A 210 16.87 -4.56 6.29
C VAL A 210 18.22 -4.26 6.96
N LYS A 211 18.21 -3.80 8.22
CA LYS A 211 19.40 -3.44 9.02
C LYS A 211 20.32 -2.44 8.32
N LEU A 212 19.74 -1.39 7.72
CA LEU A 212 20.47 -0.31 7.06
C LEU A 212 20.63 0.94 7.93
#